data_AF-A0A7S0ZU49-F1
#
_entry.id   AF-A0A7S0ZU49-F1
#
_cell.length_a   1.000
_cell.length_b   1.000
_cell.length_c   1.000
_cell.angle_alpha   90.00
_cell.angle_beta   90.00
_cell.angle_gamma   90.00
#
_symmetry.space_group_name_H-M   'P 1'
#
loop_
_entity.id
_entity.type
_entity.pdbx_description
1 polymer ?
#
loop_
_entity_poly.entity_id
_entity_poly.type
_entity_poly.pdbx_seq_one_letter_code
_entity_poly.pdbx_strand_id
1 'polypeptide(L)'
;AVIAVGSSTWWNYRHQADGCHAYHVLRTAGIPADHIIVMMQDDIANNEENPIPGTLFNRPGANSPNVYDGCMIDYRGDAVTKDLFLQVITGNASAGGPVLQSGPEDRVFLNFVDHGGVGIVAFPNGPLMTVSELSDGLATMKQKGMYGELVFYMEACESGSMFPNPPSNVLALTAANADESSWATYCTNNTVNGIAVGTCLGDLFSVSWMEYCDLLGTTPKTIQDQVAEVTQRTSKSHVETFGDTSLEQLPACSYASAGAMTLRQMESDDDTAMMVRNVPLKM
;
A
#
# COMPACT_ATOMS: atom_id res chain seq x y z
N ALA A 1 5.96 5.34 9.54
CA ALA A 1 5.39 4.87 8.26
C ALA A 1 4.14 5.69 7.95
N VAL A 2 3.81 5.85 6.68
CA VAL A 2 2.54 6.47 6.23
C VAL A 2 1.90 5.56 5.19
N ILE A 3 0.63 5.22 5.39
CA ILE A 3 -0.19 4.44 4.45
C ILE A 3 -1.29 5.38 3.95
N ALA A 4 -1.34 5.63 2.65
CA ALA A 4 -2.33 6.48 2.00
C ALA A 4 -3.16 5.66 1.01
N VAL A 5 -4.47 5.58 1.27
CA VAL A 5 -5.42 4.95 0.36
C VAL A 5 -6.16 6.04 -0.41
N GLY A 6 -5.99 6.04 -1.74
CA GLY A 6 -6.40 7.14 -2.60
C GLY A 6 -7.85 7.08 -3.11
N SER A 7 -8.65 6.09 -2.71
CA SER A 7 -10.04 5.99 -3.18
C SER A 7 -11.05 5.58 -2.13
N SER A 8 -12.31 5.72 -2.55
CA SER A 8 -13.54 5.50 -1.82
C SER A 8 -14.48 4.62 -2.65
N THR A 9 -15.64 4.31 -2.09
CA THR A 9 -16.75 3.53 -2.66
C THR A 9 -16.50 2.04 -2.78
N TRP A 10 -17.60 1.28 -2.77
CA TRP A 10 -17.61 -0.19 -2.68
C TRP A 10 -16.73 -0.90 -3.71
N TRP A 11 -16.67 -0.41 -4.95
CA TRP A 11 -15.89 -1.05 -6.02
C TRP A 11 -14.37 -0.87 -5.85
N ASN A 12 -13.94 0.04 -4.98
CA ASN A 12 -12.56 0.22 -4.57
C ASN A 12 -12.26 -0.40 -3.19
N TYR A 13 -13.10 -1.33 -2.73
CA TYR A 13 -12.89 -2.14 -1.52
C TYR A 13 -11.44 -2.59 -1.34
N ARG A 14 -10.85 -3.13 -2.42
CA ARG A 14 -9.48 -3.66 -2.47
C ARG A 14 -8.42 -2.69 -1.95
N HIS A 15 -8.50 -1.40 -2.27
CA HIS A 15 -7.47 -0.45 -1.86
C HIS A 15 -7.51 -0.18 -0.35
N GLN A 16 -8.71 -0.18 0.26
CA GLN A 16 -8.84 -0.06 1.72
C GLN A 16 -8.47 -1.36 2.43
N ALA A 17 -8.79 -2.50 1.84
CA ALA A 17 -8.34 -3.80 2.34
C ALA A 17 -6.81 -3.90 2.31
N ASP A 18 -6.17 -3.44 1.24
CA ASP A 18 -4.71 -3.36 1.10
C ASP A 18 -4.10 -2.44 2.16
N GLY A 19 -4.64 -1.22 2.33
CA GLY A 19 -4.13 -0.28 3.32
C GLY A 19 -4.19 -0.83 4.76
N CYS A 20 -5.28 -1.50 5.13
CA CYS A 20 -5.37 -2.12 6.45
C CYS A 20 -4.51 -3.39 6.58
N HIS A 21 -4.35 -4.18 5.52
CA HIS A 21 -3.42 -5.31 5.54
C HIS A 21 -1.97 -4.83 5.70
N ALA A 22 -1.58 -3.76 4.99
CA ALA A 22 -0.27 -3.14 5.12
C ALA A 22 -0.01 -2.66 6.56
N TYR A 23 -1.02 -2.06 7.21
CA TYR A 23 -0.93 -1.69 8.63
C TYR A 23 -0.59 -2.90 9.51
N HIS A 24 -1.28 -4.04 9.33
CA HIS A 24 -1.02 -5.25 10.10
C HIS A 24 0.35 -5.87 9.80
N VAL A 25 0.83 -5.82 8.56
CA VAL A 25 2.19 -6.23 8.20
C VAL A 25 3.21 -5.40 8.99
N LEU A 26 3.06 -4.07 9.03
CA LEU A 26 3.96 -3.18 9.77
C LEU A 26 3.88 -3.40 11.29
N ARG A 27 2.69 -3.65 11.84
CA ARG A 27 2.50 -3.97 13.27
C ARG A 27 3.14 -5.30 13.63
N THR A 28 3.01 -6.31 12.79
CA THR A 28 3.62 -7.64 12.97
C THR A 28 5.14 -7.56 12.86
N ALA A 29 5.65 -6.70 11.98
CA ALA A 29 7.07 -6.34 11.89
C ALA A 29 7.56 -5.52 13.11
N GLY A 30 6.68 -5.22 14.08
CA GLY A 30 6.98 -4.59 15.36
C GLY A 30 7.08 -3.06 15.34
N ILE A 31 6.65 -2.39 14.28
CA ILE A 31 6.56 -0.92 14.24
C ILE A 31 5.44 -0.49 15.19
N PRO A 32 5.71 0.35 16.21
CA PRO A 32 4.68 0.84 17.13
C PRO A 32 3.51 1.52 16.40
N ALA A 33 2.32 1.39 16.96
CA ALA A 33 1.10 1.85 16.31
C ALA A 33 1.07 3.38 16.12
N ASP A 34 1.65 4.13 17.05
CA ASP A 34 1.86 5.59 16.99
C ASP A 34 2.97 6.03 16.02
N HIS A 35 3.67 5.07 15.40
CA HIS A 35 4.66 5.31 14.34
C HIS A 35 4.12 4.93 12.95
N ILE A 36 2.82 4.61 12.84
CA ILE A 36 2.15 4.31 11.57
C ILE A 36 0.99 5.27 11.44
N ILE A 37 0.99 6.08 10.39
CA ILE A 37 -0.10 7.01 10.10
C ILE A 37 -0.90 6.44 8.93
N VAL A 38 -2.20 6.21 9.11
CA VAL A 38 -3.09 5.67 8.07
C VAL A 38 -4.12 6.72 7.65
N MET A 39 -4.19 6.95 6.33
CA MET A 39 -5.16 7.83 5.68
C MET A 39 -6.06 6.98 4.78
N MET A 40 -7.36 6.95 5.06
CA MET A 40 -8.31 6.08 4.37
C MET A 40 -9.72 6.66 4.43
N GLN A 41 -10.51 6.59 3.35
CA GLN A 41 -11.88 7.13 3.37
C GLN A 41 -12.76 6.50 4.48
N ASP A 42 -12.56 5.21 4.77
CA ASP A 42 -13.26 4.44 5.80
C ASP A 42 -14.78 4.27 5.52
N ASP A 43 -15.12 4.00 4.26
CA ASP A 43 -16.50 3.89 3.76
C ASP A 43 -16.88 2.48 3.26
N ILE A 44 -16.07 1.46 3.61
CA ILE A 44 -16.21 0.08 3.12
C ILE A 44 -16.73 -0.89 4.20
N ALA A 45 -16.15 -0.86 5.40
CA ALA A 45 -16.49 -1.83 6.46
C ALA A 45 -17.99 -1.81 6.79
N ASN A 46 -18.59 -0.63 6.82
CA ASN A 46 -20.01 -0.42 7.14
C ASN A 46 -20.83 -0.02 5.91
N ASN A 47 -20.33 -0.26 4.70
CA ASN A 47 -21.06 0.01 3.47
C ASN A 47 -22.33 -0.85 3.37
N GLU A 48 -23.41 -0.33 2.79
CA GLU A 48 -24.65 -1.08 2.58
C GLU A 48 -24.49 -2.28 1.63
N GLU A 49 -23.52 -2.20 0.72
CA GLU A 49 -23.18 -3.31 -0.19
C GLU A 49 -22.35 -4.40 0.51
N ASN A 50 -21.84 -4.17 1.73
CA ASN A 50 -21.01 -5.14 2.43
C ASN A 50 -21.83 -6.30 3.00
N PRO A 51 -21.69 -7.54 2.46
CA PRO A 51 -22.47 -8.68 2.94
C PRO A 51 -22.00 -9.17 4.32
N ILE A 52 -20.86 -8.68 4.83
CA ILE A 52 -20.31 -8.99 6.14
C ILE A 52 -20.01 -7.66 6.87
N PRO A 53 -21.02 -6.98 7.43
CA PRO A 53 -20.85 -5.65 8.02
C PRO A 53 -19.78 -5.60 9.12
N GLY A 54 -19.04 -4.48 9.16
CA GLY A 54 -17.94 -4.23 10.10
C GLY A 54 -16.63 -4.94 9.74
N THR A 55 -16.49 -5.45 8.51
CA THR A 55 -15.31 -6.23 8.10
C THR A 55 -14.71 -5.78 6.76
N LEU A 56 -13.39 -5.94 6.65
CA LEU A 56 -12.64 -5.95 5.39
C LEU A 56 -11.72 -7.18 5.37
N PHE A 57 -11.50 -7.74 4.19
CA PHE A 57 -10.71 -8.95 3.95
C PHE A 57 -9.84 -8.73 2.72
N ASN A 58 -8.55 -9.04 2.81
CA ASN A 58 -7.61 -8.84 1.71
C ASN A 58 -7.19 -10.14 0.99
N ARG A 59 -7.91 -11.25 1.27
CA ARG A 59 -7.76 -12.53 0.56
C ARG A 59 -8.99 -13.42 0.74
N PRO A 60 -9.28 -14.33 -0.20
CA PRO A 60 -10.40 -15.25 -0.10
C PRO A 60 -10.12 -16.42 0.86
N GLY A 61 -11.17 -17.21 1.12
CA GLY A 61 -11.06 -18.48 1.80
C GLY A 61 -11.72 -18.54 3.17
N ALA A 62 -11.64 -19.73 3.77
CA ALA A 62 -12.04 -19.94 5.15
C ALA A 62 -10.92 -19.45 6.08
N ASN A 63 -11.27 -18.68 7.10
CA ASN A 63 -10.34 -18.05 8.05
C ASN A 63 -9.51 -16.89 7.47
N SER A 64 -9.98 -16.22 6.41
CA SER A 64 -9.42 -14.92 6.03
C SER A 64 -9.53 -13.95 7.21
N PRO A 65 -8.43 -13.30 7.63
CA PRO A 65 -8.46 -12.37 8.74
C PRO A 65 -9.27 -11.12 8.34
N ASN A 66 -10.10 -10.64 9.26
CA ASN A 66 -10.69 -9.31 9.12
C ASN A 66 -9.60 -8.26 9.32
N VAL A 67 -9.05 -7.73 8.23
CA VAL A 67 -7.99 -6.73 8.28
C VAL A 67 -8.47 -5.37 8.80
N TYR A 68 -9.78 -5.12 8.82
CA TYR A 68 -10.33 -3.91 9.44
C TYR A 68 -10.16 -3.90 10.96
N ASP A 69 -10.26 -5.07 11.60
CA ASP A 69 -10.14 -5.16 13.05
C ASP A 69 -8.73 -4.76 13.50
N GLY A 70 -8.64 -3.83 14.44
CA GLY A 70 -7.38 -3.28 14.93
C GLY A 70 -6.62 -2.34 13.97
N CYS A 71 -7.11 -2.12 12.75
CA CYS A 71 -6.55 -1.14 11.81
C CYS A 71 -6.80 0.28 12.32
N MET A 72 -5.74 0.96 12.80
CA MET A 72 -5.87 2.32 13.31
C MET A 72 -5.80 3.32 12.16
N ILE A 73 -6.95 3.89 11.81
CA ILE A 73 -7.05 4.96 10.80
C ILE A 73 -6.96 6.31 11.50
N ASP A 74 -6.01 7.16 11.11
CA ASP A 74 -5.79 8.49 11.71
C ASP A 74 -6.64 9.55 11.02
N TYR A 75 -6.70 9.49 9.69
CA TYR A 75 -7.45 10.43 8.85
C TYR A 75 -8.51 9.71 8.04
N ARG A 76 -9.76 10.18 8.16
CA ARG A 76 -10.96 9.57 7.57
C ARG A 76 -11.75 10.53 6.69
N GLY A 77 -12.57 9.98 5.81
CA GLY A 77 -13.53 10.72 5.01
C GLY A 77 -12.90 11.88 4.22
N ASP A 78 -13.61 13.00 4.16
CA ASP A 78 -13.26 14.18 3.36
C ASP A 78 -11.87 14.77 3.65
N ALA A 79 -11.25 14.45 4.79
CA ALA A 79 -9.90 14.89 5.10
C ALA A 79 -8.85 14.28 4.16
N VAL A 80 -9.10 13.07 3.63
CA VAL A 80 -8.15 12.31 2.83
C VAL A 80 -7.99 12.95 1.46
N THR A 81 -6.95 13.79 1.34
CA THR A 81 -6.62 14.60 0.16
C THR A 81 -5.11 14.51 -0.10
N LYS A 82 -4.68 14.86 -1.32
CA LYS A 82 -3.24 14.94 -1.63
C LYS A 82 -2.49 15.93 -0.74
N ASP A 83 -3.14 17.05 -0.40
CA ASP A 83 -2.51 18.11 0.39
C ASP A 83 -2.27 17.63 1.81
N LEU A 84 -3.23 16.89 2.39
CA LEU A 84 -3.05 16.24 3.67
C LEU A 84 -1.89 15.24 3.63
N PHE A 85 -1.80 14.41 2.58
CA PHE A 85 -0.71 13.43 2.44
C PHE A 85 0.65 14.13 2.40
N LEU A 86 0.80 15.17 1.58
CA LEU A 86 2.03 15.96 1.50
C LEU A 86 2.35 16.65 2.83
N GLN A 87 1.36 17.14 3.56
CA GLN A 87 1.56 17.72 4.90
C GLN A 87 2.03 16.66 5.90
N VAL A 88 1.44 15.47 5.90
CA VAL A 88 1.80 14.35 6.78
C VAL A 88 3.24 13.89 6.53
N ILE A 89 3.63 13.64 5.28
CA ILE A 89 4.99 13.15 4.99
C ILE A 89 6.07 14.21 5.23
N THR A 90 5.73 15.50 5.08
CA THR A 90 6.68 16.62 5.30
C THR A 90 6.67 17.18 6.73
N GLY A 91 5.97 16.52 7.66
CA GLY A 91 5.93 16.91 9.08
C GLY A 91 5.24 18.26 9.33
N ASN A 92 4.30 18.64 8.46
CA ASN A 92 3.60 19.93 8.56
C ASN A 92 2.38 19.82 9.48
N ALA A 93 2.46 20.45 10.66
CA ALA A 93 1.41 20.46 11.66
C ALA A 93 0.04 21.02 11.17
N SER A 94 0.00 21.70 10.02
CA SER A 94 -1.25 22.13 9.39
C SER A 94 -2.18 20.97 9.01
N ALA A 95 -1.67 19.73 8.99
CA ALA A 95 -2.46 18.50 8.80
C ALA A 95 -3.57 18.33 9.85
N GLY A 96 -3.47 18.98 11.02
CA GLY A 96 -4.50 18.92 12.06
C GLY A 96 -4.55 17.60 12.85
N GLY A 97 -3.57 16.71 12.64
CA GLY A 97 -3.43 15.43 13.32
C GLY A 97 -1.99 14.91 13.31
N PRO A 98 -1.78 13.59 13.44
CA PRO A 98 -0.46 12.96 13.37
C PRO A 98 0.26 13.26 12.05
N VAL A 99 1.56 13.57 12.13
CA VAL A 99 2.46 13.78 10.98
C VAL A 99 3.76 13.06 11.25
N LEU A 100 4.58 12.82 10.22
CA LEU A 100 5.92 12.27 10.44
C LEU A 100 6.76 13.21 11.29
N GLN A 101 7.37 12.64 12.33
CA GLN A 101 8.34 13.31 13.21
C GLN A 101 9.73 12.68 13.09
N SER A 102 9.99 11.99 11.98
CA SER A 102 11.24 11.28 11.74
C SER A 102 12.41 12.23 11.48
N GLY A 103 13.60 11.81 11.87
CA GLY A 103 14.86 12.51 11.71
C GLY A 103 15.86 11.79 10.79
N PRO A 104 17.12 12.26 10.75
CA PRO A 104 18.09 11.86 9.73
C PRO A 104 18.67 10.45 9.92
N GLU A 105 18.37 9.79 11.04
CA GLU A 105 18.78 8.41 11.33
C GLU A 105 17.63 7.41 11.19
N ASP A 106 16.40 7.89 10.95
CA ASP A 106 15.21 7.06 10.93
C ASP A 106 14.97 6.42 9.56
N ARG A 107 14.29 5.27 9.59
CA ARG A 107 13.75 4.61 8.40
C ARG A 107 12.30 5.01 8.21
N VAL A 108 11.99 5.54 7.02
CA VAL A 108 10.61 5.89 6.65
C VAL A 108 10.10 4.92 5.61
N PHE A 109 8.96 4.30 5.89
CA PHE A 109 8.19 3.54 4.91
C PHE A 109 6.95 4.33 4.50
N LEU A 110 6.77 4.51 3.18
CA LEU A 110 5.59 5.09 2.58
C LEU A 110 4.89 4.02 1.74
N ASN A 111 3.57 3.91 1.87
CA ASN A 111 2.75 3.07 1.02
C ASN A 111 1.59 3.89 0.47
N PHE A 112 1.41 3.84 -0.85
CA PHE A 112 0.28 4.45 -1.54
C PHE A 112 -0.46 3.36 -2.32
N VAL A 113 -1.78 3.34 -2.22
CA VAL A 113 -2.63 2.34 -2.89
C VAL A 113 -3.85 3.04 -3.49
N ASP A 114 -3.91 3.11 -4.82
CA ASP A 114 -5.10 3.59 -5.55
C ASP A 114 -5.03 3.39 -7.09
N HIS A 115 -5.89 4.09 -7.82
CA HIS A 115 -5.78 4.42 -9.23
C HIS A 115 -4.65 5.41 -9.55
N GLY A 116 -4.13 5.29 -10.78
CA GLY A 116 -3.16 6.20 -11.35
C GLY A 116 -3.35 6.43 -12.84
N GLY A 117 -2.49 7.29 -13.36
CA GLY A 117 -2.31 7.64 -14.75
C GLY A 117 -0.89 8.15 -14.96
N VAL A 118 -0.51 8.40 -16.20
CA VAL A 118 0.84 8.92 -16.50
C VAL A 118 1.10 10.24 -15.75
N GLY A 119 2.00 10.20 -14.78
CA GLY A 119 2.43 11.32 -13.94
C GLY A 119 1.40 11.80 -12.91
N ILE A 120 0.37 11.01 -12.60
CA ILE A 120 -0.69 11.36 -11.66
C ILE A 120 -1.20 10.15 -10.85
N VAL A 121 -1.60 10.40 -9.61
CA VAL A 121 -2.35 9.44 -8.77
C VAL A 121 -3.56 10.11 -8.12
N ALA A 122 -4.60 9.32 -7.83
CA ALA A 122 -5.84 9.82 -7.28
C ALA A 122 -5.85 9.91 -5.74
N PHE A 123 -6.74 10.75 -5.23
CA PHE A 123 -7.14 10.82 -3.83
C PHE A 123 -8.67 10.87 -3.80
N PRO A 124 -9.32 10.39 -2.73
CA PRO A 124 -10.77 10.23 -2.73
C PRO A 124 -11.47 11.59 -2.74
N ASN A 125 -10.78 12.63 -2.26
CA ASN A 125 -11.30 13.98 -2.17
C ASN A 125 -10.34 14.98 -2.83
N GLY A 126 -10.90 15.89 -3.62
CA GLY A 126 -10.15 16.97 -4.25
C GLY A 126 -9.40 16.57 -5.53
N PRO A 127 -8.37 17.33 -5.92
CA PRO A 127 -7.63 17.10 -7.16
C PRO A 127 -6.66 15.92 -7.05
N LEU A 128 -6.27 15.39 -8.21
CA LEU A 128 -5.20 14.40 -8.34
C LEU A 128 -3.85 14.96 -7.87
N MET A 129 -2.99 14.08 -7.35
CA MET A 129 -1.59 14.40 -7.05
C MET A 129 -0.75 14.17 -8.30
N THR A 130 0.05 15.16 -8.66
CA THR A 130 0.99 15.06 -9.78
C THR A 130 2.36 14.54 -9.35
N VAL A 131 3.11 13.98 -10.29
CA VAL A 131 4.52 13.58 -10.09
C VAL A 131 5.39 14.74 -9.60
N SER A 132 5.11 15.97 -10.04
CA SER A 132 5.84 17.16 -9.59
C SER A 132 5.62 17.40 -8.09
N GLU A 133 4.37 17.34 -7.64
CA GLU A 133 4.02 17.59 -6.24
C GLU A 133 4.58 16.51 -5.31
N LEU A 134 4.53 15.24 -5.74
CA LEU A 134 5.18 14.16 -5.01
C LEU A 134 6.70 14.37 -4.94
N SER A 135 7.33 14.72 -6.06
CA SER A 135 8.78 14.97 -6.13
C SER A 135 9.19 16.12 -5.20
N ASP A 136 8.41 17.21 -5.17
CA ASP A 136 8.64 18.34 -4.27
C ASP A 136 8.46 17.96 -2.80
N GLY A 137 7.49 17.09 -2.48
CA GLY A 137 7.30 16.52 -1.16
C GLY A 137 8.51 15.70 -0.69
N LEU A 138 8.99 14.77 -1.51
CA LEU A 138 10.18 13.97 -1.21
C LEU A 138 11.45 14.83 -1.10
N ALA A 139 11.61 15.83 -1.96
CA ALA A 139 12.71 16.79 -1.87
C ALA A 139 12.65 17.60 -0.57
N THR A 140 11.45 18.01 -0.14
CA THR A 140 11.24 18.69 1.14
C THR A 140 11.63 17.81 2.32
N MET A 141 11.24 16.53 2.31
CA MET A 141 11.64 15.56 3.35
C MET A 141 13.17 15.42 3.41
N LYS A 142 13.84 15.31 2.25
CA LYS A 142 15.31 15.24 2.18
C LYS A 142 15.97 16.49 2.73
N GLN A 143 15.49 17.68 2.34
CA GLN A 143 16.03 18.96 2.78
C GLN A 143 15.90 19.16 4.29
N LYS A 144 14.79 18.69 4.88
CA LYS A 144 14.55 18.72 6.32
C LYS A 144 15.27 17.61 7.09
N GLY A 145 15.96 16.69 6.41
CA GLY A 145 16.64 15.56 7.04
C GLY A 145 15.68 14.61 7.74
N MET A 146 14.53 14.33 7.15
CA MET A 146 13.45 13.55 7.79
C MET A 146 13.61 12.03 7.67
N TYR A 147 14.70 11.56 7.07
CA TYR A 147 15.01 10.14 6.97
C TYR A 147 16.51 9.92 6.73
N GLY A 148 17.02 8.83 7.27
CA GLY A 148 18.28 8.23 6.81
C GLY A 148 18.06 7.41 5.55
N GLU A 149 16.97 6.63 5.53
CA GLU A 149 16.57 5.72 4.45
C GLU A 149 15.04 5.80 4.28
N LEU A 150 14.57 5.89 3.04
CA LEU A 150 13.14 5.91 2.70
C LEU A 150 12.81 4.82 1.69
N VAL A 151 11.80 4.02 1.97
CA VAL A 151 11.24 3.03 1.04
C VAL A 151 9.81 3.41 0.72
N PHE A 152 9.46 3.49 -0.56
CA PHE A 152 8.13 3.85 -1.05
C PHE A 152 7.56 2.71 -1.90
N TYR A 153 6.47 2.07 -1.46
CA TYR A 153 5.70 1.13 -2.30
C TYR A 153 4.44 1.79 -2.86
N MET A 154 4.30 1.80 -4.18
CA MET A 154 3.18 2.45 -4.88
C MET A 154 2.40 1.45 -5.73
N GLU A 155 1.19 1.12 -5.27
CA GLU A 155 0.16 0.44 -6.06
C GLU A 155 -0.68 1.48 -6.79
N ALA A 156 -0.46 1.58 -8.11
CA ALA A 156 -1.29 2.35 -9.03
C ALA A 156 -0.98 2.00 -10.49
N CYS A 157 -1.96 2.24 -11.37
CA CYS A 157 -1.73 2.27 -12.81
C CYS A 157 -0.66 3.32 -13.16
N GLU A 158 0.22 2.98 -14.09
CA GLU A 158 1.33 3.82 -14.57
C GLU A 158 2.24 4.35 -13.44
N SER A 159 2.33 3.63 -12.32
CA SER A 159 3.08 4.06 -11.12
C SER A 159 4.57 4.26 -11.40
N GLY A 160 5.16 3.56 -12.36
CA GLY A 160 6.54 3.82 -12.83
C GLY A 160 6.79 5.24 -13.33
N SER A 161 5.73 5.97 -13.72
CA SER A 161 5.83 7.37 -14.14
C SER A 161 5.96 8.38 -12.99
N MET A 162 5.80 7.94 -11.73
CA MET A 162 5.78 8.81 -10.55
C MET A 162 7.15 9.06 -9.92
N PHE A 163 8.21 8.41 -10.42
CA PHE A 163 9.55 8.44 -9.83
C PHE A 163 10.65 8.75 -10.85
N PRO A 164 10.57 9.85 -11.63
CA PRO A 164 11.57 10.15 -12.66
C PRO A 164 12.97 10.41 -12.09
N ASN A 165 13.05 11.07 -10.92
CA ASN A 165 14.32 11.38 -10.26
C ASN A 165 14.16 11.41 -8.72
N PRO A 166 14.03 10.26 -8.04
CA PRO A 166 13.92 10.23 -6.58
C PRO A 166 15.17 10.83 -5.91
N PRO A 167 15.03 11.51 -4.75
CA PRO A 167 16.18 11.96 -3.97
C PRO A 167 17.09 10.80 -3.52
N SER A 168 18.33 11.11 -3.11
CA SER A 168 19.22 10.08 -2.54
C SER A 168 18.66 9.46 -1.26
N ASN A 169 18.98 8.19 -1.05
CA ASN A 169 18.46 7.33 0.02
C ASN A 169 16.93 7.14 -0.05
N VAL A 170 16.34 7.22 -1.25
CA VAL A 170 14.96 6.81 -1.53
C VAL A 170 14.99 5.62 -2.46
N LEU A 171 14.33 4.53 -2.06
CA LEU A 171 14.02 3.39 -2.90
C LEU A 171 12.51 3.39 -3.15
N ALA A 172 12.10 3.47 -4.40
CA ALA A 172 10.68 3.35 -4.76
C ALA A 172 10.45 2.06 -5.54
N LEU A 173 9.36 1.36 -5.21
CA LEU A 173 8.91 0.15 -5.89
C LEU A 173 7.48 0.36 -6.38
N THR A 174 7.21 0.05 -7.65
CA THR A 174 5.94 0.35 -8.30
C THR A 174 5.26 -0.91 -8.80
N ALA A 175 3.92 -0.92 -8.79
CA ALA A 175 3.13 -2.07 -9.26
C ALA A 175 3.19 -2.28 -10.78
N ALA A 176 3.46 -1.20 -11.52
CA ALA A 176 3.45 -1.17 -12.97
C ALA A 176 4.55 -0.24 -13.50
N ASN A 177 4.96 -0.44 -14.76
CA ASN A 177 5.79 0.52 -15.48
C ASN A 177 5.00 1.79 -15.85
N ALA A 178 5.64 2.75 -16.52
CA ALA A 178 5.03 4.03 -16.88
C ALA A 178 3.90 3.97 -17.93
N ASP A 179 3.71 2.86 -18.62
CA ASP A 179 2.84 2.74 -19.82
C ASP A 179 1.72 1.69 -19.67
N GLU A 180 1.55 1.10 -18.48
CA GLU A 180 0.57 0.04 -18.25
C GLU A 180 -0.22 0.24 -16.96
N SER A 181 -1.36 -0.45 -16.87
CA SER A 181 -2.16 -0.46 -15.66
C SER A 181 -1.69 -1.50 -14.67
N SER A 182 -1.94 -1.25 -13.39
CA SER A 182 -1.87 -2.29 -12.37
C SER A 182 -3.16 -3.13 -12.36
N TRP A 183 -3.17 -4.17 -11.53
CA TRP A 183 -4.18 -5.21 -11.58
C TRP A 183 -4.75 -5.47 -10.19
N ALA A 184 -6.08 -5.43 -10.08
CA ALA A 184 -6.80 -6.00 -8.97
C ALA A 184 -6.66 -7.52 -8.97
N THR A 185 -6.86 -8.17 -7.82
CA THR A 185 -6.89 -9.63 -7.69
C THR A 185 -7.98 -10.09 -6.72
N TYR A 186 -8.18 -11.40 -6.64
CA TYR A 186 -9.27 -12.01 -5.89
C TYR A 186 -10.65 -11.51 -6.34
N CYS A 187 -10.81 -11.24 -7.64
CA CYS A 187 -12.04 -10.68 -8.19
C CYS A 187 -13.10 -11.76 -8.41
N THR A 188 -12.72 -12.89 -9.03
CA THR A 188 -13.60 -14.04 -9.26
C THR A 188 -13.64 -14.98 -8.05
N ASN A 189 -12.53 -15.11 -7.34
CA ASN A 189 -12.44 -15.78 -6.06
C ASN A 189 -12.52 -14.74 -4.92
N ASN A 190 -13.72 -14.20 -4.69
CA ASN A 190 -13.99 -13.20 -3.64
C ASN A 190 -14.81 -13.76 -2.47
N THR A 191 -14.85 -15.08 -2.32
CA THR A 191 -15.64 -15.73 -1.27
C THR A 191 -14.85 -15.82 0.02
N VAL A 192 -15.38 -15.24 1.09
CA VAL A 192 -14.83 -15.29 2.45
C VAL A 192 -15.83 -15.98 3.35
N ASN A 193 -15.40 -17.02 4.06
CA ASN A 193 -16.26 -17.79 4.97
C ASN A 193 -17.59 -18.25 4.34
N GLY A 194 -17.56 -18.60 3.05
CA GLY A 194 -18.72 -19.05 2.28
C GLY A 194 -19.65 -17.94 1.78
N ILE A 195 -19.30 -16.67 1.97
CA ILE A 195 -20.05 -15.51 1.50
C ILE A 195 -19.24 -14.80 0.41
N ALA A 196 -19.83 -14.64 -0.78
CA ALA A 196 -19.22 -13.85 -1.85
C ALA A 196 -19.30 -12.36 -1.49
N VAL A 197 -18.16 -11.68 -1.42
CA VAL A 197 -18.10 -10.24 -1.12
C VAL A 197 -18.65 -9.43 -2.30
N GLY A 198 -18.49 -9.91 -3.53
CA GLY A 198 -19.08 -9.26 -4.71
C GLY A 198 -18.23 -8.14 -5.33
N THR A 199 -16.97 -8.01 -4.90
CA THR A 199 -15.94 -7.13 -5.49
C THR A 199 -14.55 -7.77 -5.31
N CYS A 200 -13.51 -7.21 -5.91
CA CYS A 200 -12.13 -7.66 -5.74
C CYS A 200 -11.64 -7.37 -4.31
N LEU A 201 -10.86 -8.27 -3.73
CA LEU A 201 -10.44 -8.18 -2.32
C LEU A 201 -9.09 -7.48 -2.11
N GLY A 202 -8.24 -7.41 -3.13
CA GLY A 202 -6.92 -6.77 -3.06
C GLY A 202 -6.37 -6.42 -4.43
N ASP A 203 -5.21 -5.79 -4.48
CA ASP A 203 -4.48 -5.53 -5.70
C ASP A 203 -3.23 -6.41 -5.82
N LEU A 204 -2.91 -6.86 -7.03
CA LEU A 204 -1.99 -7.96 -7.28
C LEU A 204 -0.58 -7.66 -6.75
N PHE A 205 -0.05 -6.46 -6.98
CA PHE A 205 1.24 -6.07 -6.42
C PHE A 205 1.15 -5.95 -4.89
N SER A 206 0.09 -5.29 -4.39
CA SER A 206 -0.17 -5.14 -2.96
C SER A 206 -0.17 -6.48 -2.21
N VAL A 207 -1.04 -7.41 -2.59
CA VAL A 207 -1.13 -8.73 -1.93
C VAL A 207 0.15 -9.54 -2.12
N SER A 208 0.86 -9.32 -3.24
CA SER A 208 2.11 -10.01 -3.51
C SER A 208 3.17 -9.72 -2.44
N TRP A 209 3.38 -8.45 -2.09
CA TRP A 209 4.38 -8.07 -1.10
C TRP A 209 3.90 -8.29 0.34
N MET A 210 2.61 -8.09 0.62
CA MET A 210 2.05 -8.27 1.96
C MET A 210 2.02 -9.74 2.38
N GLU A 211 1.54 -10.63 1.52
CA GLU A 211 1.49 -12.06 1.85
C GLU A 211 2.89 -12.69 1.86
N TYR A 212 3.84 -12.14 1.08
CA TYR A 212 5.25 -12.48 1.25
C TYR A 212 5.71 -12.20 2.69
N CYS A 213 5.35 -11.05 3.25
CA CYS A 213 5.68 -10.70 4.64
C CYS A 213 4.97 -11.59 5.66
N ASP A 214 3.68 -11.90 5.46
CA ASP A 214 2.92 -12.80 6.33
C ASP A 214 3.57 -14.18 6.47
N LEU A 215 4.17 -14.66 5.37
CA LEU A 215 4.68 -16.02 5.25
C LEU A 215 6.18 -16.14 5.50
N LEU A 216 6.91 -15.02 5.54
CA LEU A 216 8.36 -14.97 5.68
C LEU A 216 8.88 -15.70 6.94
N GLY A 217 8.06 -15.73 7.99
CA GLY A 217 8.40 -16.30 9.29
C GLY A 217 9.63 -15.62 9.90
N THR A 218 10.58 -16.40 10.40
CA THR A 218 11.80 -15.87 11.07
C THR A 218 13.01 -15.76 10.13
N THR A 219 12.86 -16.05 8.84
CA THR A 219 14.00 -16.07 7.92
C THR A 219 14.35 -14.63 7.54
N PRO A 220 15.57 -14.14 7.83
CA PRO A 220 15.98 -12.83 7.36
C PRO A 220 15.99 -12.83 5.84
N LYS A 221 15.23 -11.91 5.25
CA LYS A 221 15.20 -11.66 3.81
C LYS A 221 15.37 -10.18 3.54
N THR A 222 15.96 -9.90 2.40
CA THR A 222 16.21 -8.54 1.94
C THR A 222 15.02 -8.02 1.14
N ILE A 223 14.94 -6.70 0.94
CA ILE A 223 14.00 -6.12 -0.03
C ILE A 223 14.28 -6.70 -1.41
N GLN A 224 15.53 -6.97 -1.78
CA GLN A 224 15.86 -7.64 -3.04
C GLN A 224 15.18 -9.01 -3.19
N ASP A 225 15.17 -9.84 -2.14
CA ASP A 225 14.47 -11.12 -2.14
C ASP A 225 12.95 -10.91 -2.31
N GLN A 226 12.38 -9.90 -1.65
CA GLN A 226 10.96 -9.57 -1.79
C GLN A 226 10.64 -9.10 -3.20
N VAL A 227 11.45 -8.21 -3.79
CA VAL A 227 11.27 -7.70 -5.15
C VAL A 227 11.27 -8.85 -6.15
N ALA A 228 12.17 -9.84 -6.00
CA ALA A 228 12.21 -11.01 -6.87
C ALA A 228 10.90 -11.82 -6.80
N GLU A 229 10.39 -12.09 -5.60
CA GLU A 229 9.12 -12.82 -5.43
C GLU A 229 7.92 -12.01 -5.92
N VAL A 230 7.86 -10.72 -5.57
CA VAL A 230 6.77 -9.81 -5.96
C VAL A 230 6.72 -9.64 -7.46
N THR A 231 7.88 -9.53 -8.13
CA THR A 231 7.95 -9.49 -9.60
C THR A 231 7.43 -10.79 -10.22
N GLN A 232 7.71 -11.94 -9.60
CA GLN A 232 7.19 -13.22 -10.09
C GLN A 232 5.67 -13.34 -9.91
N ARG A 233 5.13 -12.93 -8.75
CA ARG A 233 3.70 -13.01 -8.44
C ARG A 233 2.87 -11.94 -9.17
N THR A 234 3.44 -10.78 -9.42
CA THR A 234 2.78 -9.68 -10.16
C THR A 234 2.91 -9.91 -11.66
N SER A 235 2.40 -11.02 -12.18
CA SER A 235 2.67 -11.47 -13.55
C SER A 235 1.99 -10.64 -14.66
N LYS A 236 1.10 -9.71 -14.28
CA LYS A 236 0.23 -8.96 -15.21
C LYS A 236 0.74 -7.54 -15.51
N SER A 237 1.74 -7.08 -14.77
CA SER A 237 2.43 -5.80 -14.95
C SER A 237 3.90 -5.98 -14.60
N HIS A 238 4.70 -4.95 -14.82
CA HIS A 238 6.13 -4.92 -14.58
C HIS A 238 6.39 -4.13 -13.30
N VAL A 239 6.80 -4.84 -12.26
CA VAL A 239 7.29 -4.22 -11.03
C VAL A 239 8.60 -3.51 -11.35
N GLU A 240 8.70 -2.22 -11.05
CA GLU A 240 9.91 -1.42 -11.29
C GLU A 240 10.47 -0.85 -9.99
N THR A 241 11.80 -0.72 -9.95
CA THR A 241 12.54 -0.09 -8.86
C THR A 241 13.16 1.23 -9.32
N PHE A 242 13.07 2.27 -8.50
CA PHE A 242 13.67 3.58 -8.75
C PHE A 242 14.49 4.07 -7.56
N GLY A 243 15.44 4.98 -7.84
CA GLY A 243 16.25 5.65 -6.83
C GLY A 243 17.46 4.82 -6.39
N ASP A 244 17.71 4.75 -5.09
CA ASP A 244 18.89 4.14 -4.49
C ASP A 244 18.71 2.63 -4.26
N THR A 245 19.07 1.83 -5.25
CA THR A 245 18.96 0.36 -5.20
C THR A 245 19.88 -0.30 -4.17
N SER A 246 20.84 0.42 -3.57
CA SER A 246 21.62 -0.13 -2.45
C SER A 246 20.75 -0.44 -1.23
N LEU A 247 19.60 0.26 -1.11
CA LEU A 247 18.61 0.01 -0.07
C LEU A 247 17.86 -1.32 -0.25
N GLU A 248 17.96 -1.98 -1.40
CA GLU A 248 17.38 -3.32 -1.57
C GLU A 248 18.03 -4.36 -0.62
N GLN A 249 19.21 -4.05 -0.06
CA GLN A 249 19.89 -4.90 0.93
C GLN A 249 19.31 -4.74 2.35
N LEU A 250 18.39 -3.80 2.57
CA LEU A 250 17.71 -3.66 3.86
C LEU A 250 16.80 -4.88 4.13
N PRO A 251 16.54 -5.21 5.41
CA PRO A 251 15.58 -6.24 5.75
C PRO A 251 14.18 -5.93 5.20
N ALA A 252 13.58 -6.88 4.49
CA ALA A 252 12.17 -6.84 4.14
C ALA A 252 11.32 -7.29 5.35
N CYS A 253 10.10 -6.74 5.47
CA CYS A 253 9.07 -7.23 6.41
C CYS A 253 9.48 -7.26 7.89
N SER A 254 10.57 -6.60 8.26
CA SER A 254 11.13 -6.62 9.61
C SER A 254 11.70 -5.25 9.91
N TYR A 255 11.00 -4.53 10.79
CA TYR A 255 11.41 -3.21 11.26
C TYR A 255 11.65 -3.20 12.79
N ALA A 256 11.38 -4.34 13.45
CA ALA A 256 11.81 -4.74 14.78
C ALA A 256 11.89 -6.29 14.86
N SER A 257 12.63 -6.82 15.83
CA SER A 257 13.02 -8.23 15.93
C SER A 257 11.88 -9.25 16.11
N ALA A 258 11.70 -10.10 15.09
CA ALA A 258 11.21 -11.49 15.03
C ALA A 258 10.14 -12.02 16.01
N GLY A 259 8.98 -12.41 15.44
CA GLY A 259 8.04 -13.40 15.97
C GLY A 259 7.48 -14.27 14.83
N ALA A 260 7.40 -15.59 15.03
CA ALA A 260 7.31 -16.60 13.97
C ALA A 260 5.88 -16.95 13.49
N MET A 261 5.71 -17.18 12.19
CA MET A 261 4.77 -18.15 11.61
C MET A 261 5.41 -18.91 10.45
N THR A 262 5.01 -20.16 10.22
CA THR A 262 5.61 -21.07 9.23
C THR A 262 4.92 -21.02 7.86
N LEU A 263 5.74 -21.03 6.81
CA LEU A 263 5.38 -21.10 5.39
C LEU A 263 4.39 -22.24 5.07
N ARG A 264 3.27 -21.90 4.43
CA ARG A 264 2.52 -22.81 3.55
C ARG A 264 2.78 -22.41 2.10
N GLN A 265 2.74 -23.38 1.19
CA GLN A 265 2.85 -23.11 -0.25
C GLN A 265 1.83 -22.06 -0.68
N MET A 266 2.34 -20.99 -1.28
CA MET A 266 1.57 -19.90 -1.88
C MET A 266 1.08 -20.38 -3.25
N GLU A 267 -0.23 -20.35 -3.48
CA GLU A 267 -0.82 -20.64 -4.77
C GLU A 267 -0.76 -19.38 -5.66
N SER A 268 -0.75 -19.55 -6.99
CA SER A 268 -0.75 -18.41 -7.93
C SER A 268 -2.14 -17.76 -7.93
N ASP A 269 -2.17 -16.43 -7.77
CA ASP A 269 -3.41 -15.63 -7.75
C ASP A 269 -3.82 -15.12 -9.15
N ASP A 270 -3.04 -15.49 -10.18
CA ASP A 270 -3.11 -14.93 -11.53
C ASP A 270 -4.45 -15.16 -12.24
N ASP A 271 -5.13 -16.26 -11.93
CA ASP A 271 -6.40 -16.65 -12.56
C ASP A 271 -7.58 -15.81 -12.06
N THR A 272 -7.37 -14.96 -11.05
CA THR A 272 -8.40 -14.12 -10.43
C THR A 272 -8.17 -12.62 -10.62
N ALA A 273 -7.08 -12.26 -11.30
CA ALA A 273 -6.66 -10.88 -11.52
C ALA A 273 -7.48 -10.18 -12.61
N MET A 274 -7.74 -8.88 -12.41
CA MET A 274 -8.45 -8.02 -13.34
C MET A 274 -7.75 -6.66 -13.40
N MET A 275 -7.54 -6.12 -14.60
CA MET A 275 -6.96 -4.79 -14.78
C MET A 275 -7.76 -3.77 -13.97
N VAL A 276 -7.10 -2.90 -13.20
CA VAL A 276 -7.76 -1.97 -12.26
C VAL A 276 -8.84 -1.12 -12.94
N ARG A 277 -8.61 -0.69 -14.18
CA ARG A 277 -9.56 0.09 -14.99
C ARG A 277 -10.80 -0.68 -15.45
N ASN A 278 -10.75 -2.00 -15.40
CA ASN A 278 -11.87 -2.88 -15.77
C ASN A 278 -12.71 -3.31 -14.56
N VAL A 279 -12.27 -3.01 -13.33
CA VAL A 279 -13.11 -3.18 -12.14
C VAL A 279 -14.31 -2.23 -12.28
N PRO A 280 -15.56 -2.72 -12.23
CA PRO A 280 -16.73 -1.90 -12.51
C PRO A 280 -16.80 -0.65 -11.62
N LEU A 281 -16.80 0.54 -12.22
CA LEU A 281 -17.16 1.78 -11.53
C LEU A 281 -18.68 1.92 -11.63
N LYS A 282 -19.42 1.48 -10.61
CA LYS A 282 -20.85 1.77 -10.55
C LYS A 282 -21.00 3.22 -10.08
N MET A 283 -21.25 4.13 -11.04
CA MET A 283 -21.64 5.53 -10.80
C MET A 283 -22.97 5.62 -10.05
#